data_AF-A0A9K3JXC9-F1
#
_entry.id   AF-A0A9K3JXC9-F1
#
_cell.length_a   1.000
_cell.length_b   1.000
_cell.length_c   1.000
_cell.angle_alpha   90.00
_cell.angle_beta   90.00
_cell.angle_gamma   90.00
#
_symmetry.space_group_name_H-M   'P 1'
#
loop_
_entity.id
_entity.type
_entity.pdbx_description
1 polymer ?
#
loop_
_entity_poly.entity_id
_entity_poly.type
_entity_poly.pdbx_seq_one_letter_code
_entity_poly.pdbx_strand_id
1 'polypeptide(L)'
;MFATRTKITNLEAHVKELKKSEVGYKEKYEEAKSHRERVEVDLSAQIISKDRDLAGKDAEIVELNRCLREAQEGLEAERQKNESMEIDLIAEKVKADTAEEAHKIANSILNAMELNKAVVALTMAARETGHRLGYVECAAYVEESLQKHFGTRHCSVNDQAEEGLLRAEENYDNLSLPVMDLVTETLKHDDYVSRLKSNFEPPETVQLTDDEEEVNDDGAE
;
A
#
# COMPACT_ATOMS: atom_id res chain seq x y z
N MET A 1 48.26 -53.57 106.39
CA MET A 1 46.84 -53.33 106.04
C MET A 1 46.47 -51.87 105.77
N PHE A 2 47.22 -50.86 106.24
CA PHE A 2 46.84 -49.44 106.05
C PHE A 2 47.12 -48.89 104.63
N ALA A 3 48.30 -49.14 104.05
CA ALA A 3 48.68 -48.59 102.74
C ALA A 3 47.79 -49.06 101.57
N THR A 4 47.28 -50.30 101.65
CA THR A 4 46.33 -50.84 100.68
C THR A 4 44.95 -50.19 100.80
N ARG A 5 44.50 -49.89 102.03
CA ARG A 5 43.25 -49.17 102.30
C ARG A 5 43.24 -47.76 101.72
N THR A 6 44.34 -47.02 101.85
CA THR A 6 44.48 -45.65 101.31
C THR A 6 44.49 -45.61 99.78
N LYS A 7 45.06 -46.63 99.13
CA LYS A 7 45.03 -46.77 97.66
C LYS A 7 43.62 -47.07 97.15
N ILE A 8 42.88 -47.92 97.85
CA ILE A 8 41.49 -48.26 97.51
C ILE A 8 40.61 -47.00 97.60
N THR A 9 40.69 -46.23 98.69
CA THR A 9 39.88 -45.00 98.82
C THR A 9 40.23 -43.92 97.80
N ASN A 10 41.51 -43.79 97.41
CA ASN A 10 41.92 -42.84 96.37
C ASN A 10 41.42 -43.28 94.98
N LEU A 11 41.50 -44.58 94.67
CA LEU A 11 40.93 -45.14 93.45
C LEU A 11 39.40 -44.99 93.41
N GLU A 12 38.72 -45.20 94.53
CA GLU A 12 37.26 -44.96 94.64
C GLU A 12 36.90 -43.49 94.40
N ALA A 13 37.69 -42.55 94.90
CA ALA A 13 37.52 -41.12 94.64
C ALA A 13 37.73 -40.79 93.15
N HIS A 14 38.79 -41.31 92.53
CA HIS A 14 39.05 -41.15 91.09
C HIS A 14 37.97 -41.77 90.22
N VAL A 15 37.44 -42.94 90.60
CA VAL A 15 36.32 -43.59 89.89
C VAL A 15 35.05 -42.75 90.00
N LYS A 16 34.80 -42.09 91.13
CA LYS A 16 33.69 -41.13 91.29
C LYS A 16 33.86 -39.90 90.39
N GLU A 17 35.06 -39.32 90.37
CA GLU A 17 35.40 -38.16 89.52
C GLU A 17 35.23 -38.50 88.03
N LEU A 18 35.78 -39.64 87.60
CA LEU A 18 35.67 -40.14 86.23
C LEU A 18 34.22 -40.38 85.82
N LYS A 19 33.41 -41.04 86.67
CA LYS A 19 31.98 -41.23 86.41
C LYS A 19 31.24 -39.89 86.24
N LYS A 20 31.55 -38.90 87.07
CA LYS A 20 30.96 -37.56 86.96
C LYS A 20 31.35 -36.89 85.63
N SER A 21 32.62 -37.00 85.24
CA SER A 21 33.10 -36.47 83.96
C SER A 21 32.48 -37.20 82.76
N GLU A 22 32.32 -38.52 82.82
CA GLU A 22 31.71 -39.33 81.76
C GLU A 22 30.24 -38.94 81.53
N VAL A 23 29.48 -38.71 82.60
CA VAL A 23 28.10 -38.19 82.51
C VAL A 23 28.09 -36.81 81.84
N GLY A 24 28.98 -35.90 82.24
CA GLY A 24 29.07 -34.57 81.62
C GLY A 24 29.51 -34.60 80.15
N TYR A 25 30.39 -35.53 79.76
CA TYR A 25 30.74 -35.72 78.35
C TYR A 25 29.59 -36.31 77.53
N LYS A 26 28.80 -37.23 78.10
CA LYS A 26 27.60 -37.77 77.45
C LYS A 26 26.54 -36.69 77.23
N GLU A 27 26.28 -35.83 78.22
CA GLU A 27 25.33 -34.71 78.06
C GLU A 27 25.78 -33.75 76.95
N LYS A 28 27.05 -33.33 76.95
CA LYS A 28 27.60 -32.47 75.88
C LYS A 28 27.54 -33.12 74.51
N TYR A 29 27.78 -34.43 74.44
CA TYR A 29 27.70 -35.18 73.19
C TYR A 29 26.25 -35.20 72.66
N GLU A 30 25.26 -35.49 73.50
CA GLU A 30 23.85 -35.49 73.08
C GLU A 30 23.36 -34.07 72.74
N GLU A 31 23.81 -33.04 73.45
CA GLU A 31 23.50 -31.65 73.13
C GLU A 31 24.08 -31.23 71.77
N ALA A 32 25.35 -31.56 71.51
CA ALA A 32 25.99 -31.31 70.21
C ALA A 32 25.32 -32.08 69.08
N LYS A 33 24.92 -33.33 69.33
CA LYS A 33 24.18 -34.17 68.37
C LYS A 33 22.80 -33.57 68.06
N SER A 34 22.05 -33.16 69.08
CA SER A 34 20.74 -32.50 68.92
C SER A 34 20.87 -31.15 68.21
N HIS A 35 21.91 -30.37 68.51
CA HIS A 35 22.18 -29.12 67.80
C HIS A 35 22.48 -29.37 66.32
N ARG A 36 23.30 -30.37 66.01
CA ARG A 36 23.61 -30.76 64.63
C ARG A 36 22.36 -31.18 63.85
N GLU A 37 21.51 -32.04 64.42
CA GLU A 37 20.25 -32.45 63.78
C GLU A 37 19.34 -31.25 63.49
N ARG A 38 19.22 -30.29 64.42
CA ARG A 38 18.44 -29.07 64.20
C ARG A 38 18.98 -28.24 63.02
N VAL A 39 20.30 -28.06 62.96
CA VAL A 39 20.95 -27.32 61.87
C VAL A 39 20.75 -28.03 60.53
N GLU A 40 20.86 -29.36 60.48
CA GLU A 40 20.62 -30.14 59.26
C GLU A 40 19.17 -30.02 58.76
N VAL A 41 18.19 -30.01 59.68
CA VAL A 41 16.77 -29.79 59.35
C VAL A 41 16.55 -28.37 58.81
N ASP A 42 17.09 -27.35 59.47
CA ASP A 42 16.94 -25.95 59.05
C ASP A 42 17.56 -25.70 57.66
N LEU A 43 18.76 -26.23 57.41
CA LEU A 43 19.41 -26.14 56.10
C LEU A 43 18.61 -26.87 55.02
N SER A 44 18.09 -28.05 55.32
CA SER A 44 17.25 -28.82 54.38
C SER A 44 15.97 -28.05 54.04
N ALA A 45 15.32 -27.42 55.03
CA ALA A 45 14.15 -26.59 54.81
C ALA A 45 14.46 -25.36 53.94
N GLN A 46 15.60 -24.70 54.15
CA GLN A 46 16.03 -23.58 53.31
C GLN A 46 16.30 -23.99 51.86
N ILE A 47 16.93 -25.15 51.64
CA ILE A 47 17.18 -25.68 50.29
C ILE A 47 15.85 -25.93 49.58
N ILE A 48 14.90 -26.62 50.23
CA ILE A 48 13.57 -26.89 49.66
C ILE A 48 12.81 -25.60 49.35
N SER A 49 12.95 -24.56 50.17
CA SER A 49 12.36 -23.25 49.89
C SER A 49 12.97 -22.63 48.64
N LYS A 50 14.30 -22.61 48.53
CA LYS A 50 15.01 -22.03 47.38
C LYS A 50 14.74 -22.80 46.09
N ASP A 51 14.68 -24.14 46.15
CA ASP A 51 14.37 -24.98 44.99
C ASP A 51 12.96 -24.68 44.46
N ARG A 52 11.99 -24.44 45.35
CA ARG A 52 10.64 -23.99 44.96
C ARG A 52 10.66 -22.61 44.31
N ASP A 53 11.41 -21.67 44.86
CA ASP A 53 11.54 -20.33 44.29
C ASP A 53 12.22 -20.34 42.90
N LEU A 54 13.23 -21.19 42.73
CA LEU A 54 13.92 -21.38 41.45
C LEU A 54 12.98 -22.01 40.42
N ALA A 55 12.25 -23.07 40.79
CA ALA A 55 11.26 -23.69 39.91
C ALA A 55 10.15 -22.70 39.49
N GLY A 56 9.74 -21.81 40.41
CA GLY A 56 8.80 -20.74 40.10
C GLY A 56 9.34 -19.75 39.06
N LYS A 57 10.60 -19.31 39.22
CA LYS A 57 11.27 -18.43 38.25
C LYS A 57 11.49 -19.09 36.90
N ASP A 58 11.84 -20.38 36.88
CA ASP A 58 12.00 -21.12 35.63
C ASP A 58 10.67 -21.21 34.85
N ALA A 59 9.56 -21.43 35.55
CA ALA A 59 8.23 -21.40 34.94
C ALA A 59 7.89 -20.02 34.36
N GLU A 60 8.21 -18.94 35.09
CA GLU A 60 8.00 -17.57 34.62
C GLU A 60 8.86 -17.26 33.38
N ILE A 61 10.12 -17.69 33.36
CA ILE A 61 11.01 -17.53 32.20
C ILE A 61 10.45 -18.26 30.98
N VAL A 62 9.94 -19.48 31.14
CA VAL A 62 9.32 -20.24 30.04
C VAL A 62 8.14 -19.47 29.47
N GLU A 63 7.28 -18.93 30.33
CA GLU A 63 6.09 -18.21 29.91
C GLU A 63 6.42 -16.86 29.25
N LEU A 64 7.36 -16.09 29.82
CA LEU A 64 7.85 -14.86 29.22
C LEU A 64 8.46 -15.11 27.84
N ASN A 65 9.24 -16.19 27.68
CA ASN A 65 9.80 -16.57 26.39
C ASN A 65 8.72 -16.97 25.38
N ARG A 66 7.62 -17.61 25.83
CA ARG A 66 6.48 -17.93 24.97
C ARG A 66 5.79 -16.65 24.48
N CYS A 67 5.41 -15.77 25.40
CA CYS A 67 4.78 -14.49 25.07
C CYS A 67 5.65 -13.63 24.16
N LEU A 68 6.97 -13.61 24.37
CA LEU A 68 7.90 -12.85 23.53
C LEU A 68 7.94 -13.37 22.09
N ARG A 69 7.93 -14.70 21.89
CA ARG A 69 7.87 -15.28 20.54
C ARG A 69 6.55 -14.95 19.84
N GLU A 70 5.42 -15.10 20.53
CA GLU A 70 4.11 -14.77 19.98
C GLU A 70 4.01 -13.29 19.58
N ALA A 71 4.58 -12.39 20.39
CA ALA A 71 4.66 -10.97 20.07
C ALA A 71 5.54 -10.70 18.84
N GLN A 72 6.67 -11.41 18.69
CA GLN A 72 7.54 -11.30 17.52
C GLN A 72 6.85 -11.80 16.25
N GLU A 73 6.20 -12.96 16.30
CA GLU A 73 5.45 -13.52 15.18
C GLU A 73 4.29 -12.60 14.75
N GLY A 74 3.55 -12.03 15.72
CA GLY A 74 2.49 -11.07 15.43
C GLY A 74 3.00 -9.78 14.78
N LEU A 75 4.14 -9.27 15.24
CA LEU A 75 4.76 -8.08 14.66
C LEU A 75 5.25 -8.33 13.22
N GLU A 76 5.85 -9.49 12.97
CA GLU A 76 6.29 -9.88 11.63
C GLU A 76 5.11 -10.06 10.66
N ALA A 77 4.00 -10.66 11.13
CA ALA A 77 2.79 -10.80 10.32
C ALA A 77 2.17 -9.45 9.97
N GLU A 78 2.06 -8.52 10.92
CA GLU A 78 1.57 -7.17 10.64
C GLU A 78 2.52 -6.39 9.73
N ARG A 79 3.85 -6.59 9.87
CA ARG A 79 4.83 -6.00 8.96
C ARG A 79 4.62 -6.49 7.52
N GLN A 80 4.52 -7.80 7.32
CA GLN A 80 4.28 -8.38 5.99
C GLN A 80 2.98 -7.89 5.36
N LYS A 81 1.92 -7.80 6.18
CA LYS A 81 0.63 -7.25 5.75
C LYS A 81 0.73 -5.77 5.37
N ASN A 82 1.45 -4.97 6.14
CA ASN A 82 1.66 -3.55 5.84
C ASN A 82 2.50 -3.37 4.55
N GLU A 83 3.56 -4.15 4.38
CA GLU A 83 4.38 -4.16 3.15
C GLU A 83 3.55 -4.56 1.93
N SER A 84 2.69 -5.58 2.04
CA SER A 84 1.74 -5.95 0.97
C SER A 84 0.78 -4.82 0.62
N MET A 85 0.19 -4.18 1.64
CA MET A 85 -0.76 -3.08 1.43
C MET A 85 -0.09 -1.85 0.80
N GLU A 86 1.16 -1.57 1.16
CA GLU A 86 1.95 -0.48 0.56
C GLU A 86 2.22 -0.73 -0.92
N ILE A 87 2.56 -1.97 -1.30
CA ILE A 87 2.73 -2.36 -2.71
C ILE A 87 1.43 -2.16 -3.49
N ASP A 88 0.29 -2.62 -2.96
CA ASP A 88 -1.01 -2.46 -3.61
C ASP A 88 -1.38 -0.98 -3.80
N LEU A 89 -1.15 -0.15 -2.78
CA LEU A 89 -1.38 1.29 -2.85
C LEU A 89 -0.49 1.97 -3.90
N ILE A 90 0.79 1.60 -3.98
CA ILE A 90 1.71 2.12 -5.00
C ILE A 90 1.23 1.70 -6.39
N ALA A 91 0.87 0.43 -6.57
CA ALA A 91 0.37 -0.07 -7.84
C ALA A 91 -0.89 0.68 -8.30
N GLU A 92 -1.81 0.95 -7.39
CA GLU A 92 -3.04 1.67 -7.71
C GLU A 92 -2.79 3.15 -8.05
N LYS A 93 -1.88 3.81 -7.33
CA LYS A 93 -1.43 5.17 -7.68
C LYS A 93 -0.81 5.23 -9.07
N VAL A 94 0.08 4.29 -9.40
CA VAL A 94 0.72 4.23 -10.73
C VAL A 94 -0.33 4.05 -11.83
N LYS A 95 -1.35 3.22 -11.61
CA LYS A 95 -2.45 3.08 -12.58
C LYS A 95 -3.25 4.37 -12.74
N ALA A 96 -3.59 5.04 -11.64
CA ALA A 96 -4.35 6.28 -11.65
C ALA A 96 -3.59 7.38 -12.42
N ASP A 97 -2.30 7.58 -12.12
CA ASP A 97 -1.44 8.53 -12.82
C ASP A 97 -1.39 8.21 -14.33
N THR A 98 -1.13 6.95 -14.68
CA THR A 98 -1.07 6.50 -16.07
C THR A 98 -2.39 6.74 -16.82
N ALA A 99 -3.53 6.52 -16.16
CA ALA A 99 -4.84 6.76 -16.74
C ALA A 99 -5.09 8.27 -16.96
N GLU A 100 -4.66 9.11 -16.02
CA GLU A 100 -4.75 10.56 -16.15
C GLU A 100 -3.89 11.09 -17.32
N GLU A 101 -2.66 10.59 -17.46
CA GLU A 101 -1.78 10.95 -18.58
C GLU A 101 -2.34 10.51 -19.93
N ALA A 102 -2.86 9.28 -20.02
CA ALA A 102 -3.52 8.78 -21.21
C ALA A 102 -4.74 9.64 -21.59
N HIS A 103 -5.51 10.09 -20.60
CA HIS A 103 -6.64 10.99 -20.81
C HIS A 103 -6.21 12.36 -21.35
N LYS A 104 -5.11 12.93 -20.83
CA LYS A 104 -4.57 14.20 -21.34
C LYS A 104 -4.14 14.09 -22.80
N ILE A 105 -3.38 13.03 -23.15
CA ILE A 105 -2.95 12.78 -24.53
C ILE A 105 -4.14 12.59 -25.46
N ALA A 106 -5.14 11.79 -25.06
CA ALA A 106 -6.36 11.58 -25.83
C ALA A 106 -7.11 12.89 -26.09
N ASN A 107 -7.23 13.75 -25.07
CA ASN A 107 -7.85 15.06 -25.24
C ASN A 107 -7.07 15.96 -26.20
N SER A 108 -5.74 15.94 -26.16
CA SER A 108 -4.94 16.71 -27.13
C SER A 108 -5.10 16.19 -28.57
N ILE A 109 -5.28 14.89 -28.77
CA ILE A 109 -5.61 14.29 -30.08
C ILE A 109 -6.99 14.74 -30.56
N LEU A 110 -8.00 14.61 -29.70
CA LEU A 110 -9.39 14.95 -30.06
C LEU A 110 -9.57 16.45 -30.33
N ASN A 111 -8.79 17.30 -29.67
CA ASN A 111 -8.80 18.76 -29.87
C ASN A 111 -7.78 19.24 -30.92
N ALA A 112 -7.11 18.34 -31.64
CA ALA A 112 -6.16 18.73 -32.68
C ALA A 112 -6.89 19.49 -33.81
N MET A 113 -6.36 20.65 -34.19
CA MET A 113 -6.99 21.51 -35.19
C MET A 113 -7.04 20.83 -36.56
N GLU A 114 -6.03 20.04 -36.89
CA GLU A 114 -5.91 19.25 -38.10
C GLU A 114 -7.04 18.23 -38.22
N LEU A 115 -7.33 17.52 -37.12
CA LEU A 115 -8.45 16.58 -37.03
C LEU A 115 -9.79 17.29 -37.24
N ASN A 116 -10.00 18.40 -36.52
CA ASN A 116 -11.23 19.16 -36.66
C ASN A 116 -11.44 19.67 -38.11
N LYS A 117 -10.38 20.20 -38.75
CA LYS A 117 -10.44 20.66 -40.14
C LYS A 117 -10.75 19.52 -41.12
N ALA A 118 -10.11 18.37 -40.96
CA ALA A 118 -10.34 17.20 -41.80
C ALA A 118 -11.78 16.68 -41.68
N VAL A 119 -12.29 16.55 -40.45
CA VAL A 119 -13.67 16.13 -40.18
C VAL A 119 -14.68 17.12 -40.74
N VAL A 120 -14.45 18.43 -40.59
CA VAL A 120 -15.31 19.47 -41.18
C VAL A 120 -15.33 19.36 -42.70
N ALA A 121 -14.16 19.24 -43.34
CA ALA A 121 -14.06 19.10 -44.80
C ALA A 121 -14.79 17.84 -45.30
N LEU A 122 -14.60 16.70 -44.63
CA LEU A 122 -15.29 15.45 -44.93
C LEU A 122 -16.81 15.59 -44.79
N THR A 123 -17.27 16.18 -43.69
CA THR A 123 -18.71 16.41 -43.44
C THR A 123 -19.33 17.31 -44.50
N MET A 124 -18.63 18.37 -44.91
CA MET A 124 -19.09 19.26 -45.97
C MET A 124 -19.16 18.55 -47.33
N ALA A 125 -18.11 17.81 -47.71
CA ALA A 125 -18.07 17.07 -48.97
C ALA A 125 -19.12 15.96 -49.05
N ALA A 126 -19.35 15.25 -47.94
CA ALA A 126 -20.40 14.24 -47.83
C ALA A 126 -21.79 14.86 -47.99
N ARG A 127 -22.02 16.03 -47.38
CA ARG A 127 -23.27 16.77 -47.52
C ARG A 127 -23.52 17.23 -48.96
N GLU A 128 -22.49 17.77 -49.62
CA GLU A 128 -22.59 18.18 -51.03
C GLU A 128 -22.91 16.98 -51.93
N THR A 129 -22.19 15.87 -51.77
CA THR A 129 -22.47 14.63 -52.51
C THR A 129 -23.91 14.15 -52.28
N GLY A 130 -24.37 14.13 -51.03
CA GLY A 130 -25.74 13.75 -50.69
C GLY A 130 -26.80 14.65 -51.33
N HIS A 131 -26.59 15.97 -51.31
CA HIS A 131 -27.48 16.92 -51.98
C HIS A 131 -27.54 16.68 -53.50
N ARG A 132 -26.38 16.40 -54.13
CA ARG A 132 -26.30 16.10 -55.56
C ARG A 132 -27.04 14.81 -55.91
N LEU A 133 -26.76 13.73 -55.19
CA LEU A 133 -27.41 12.43 -55.40
C LEU A 133 -28.92 12.52 -55.21
N GLY A 134 -29.38 13.21 -54.16
CA GLY A 134 -30.81 13.44 -53.93
C GLY A 134 -31.46 14.26 -55.05
N TYR A 135 -30.77 15.27 -55.59
CA TYR A 135 -31.27 16.01 -56.77
C TYR A 135 -31.39 15.09 -57.99
N VAL A 136 -30.37 14.28 -58.28
CA VAL A 136 -30.36 13.36 -59.43
C VAL A 136 -31.49 12.33 -59.33
N GLU A 137 -31.71 11.76 -58.15
CA GLU A 137 -32.81 10.83 -57.89
C GLU A 137 -34.18 11.49 -58.10
N CYS A 138 -34.38 12.69 -57.54
CA CYS A 138 -35.62 13.43 -57.70
C CYS A 138 -35.87 13.83 -59.17
N ALA A 139 -34.82 14.28 -59.86
CA ALA A 139 -34.90 14.62 -61.28
C ALA A 139 -35.32 13.39 -62.09
N ALA A 140 -34.68 12.24 -61.90
CA ALA A 140 -35.04 11.00 -62.60
C ALA A 140 -36.52 10.62 -62.42
N TYR A 141 -37.06 10.73 -61.20
CA TYR A 141 -38.47 10.43 -60.93
C TYR A 141 -39.44 11.40 -61.66
N VAL A 142 -39.11 12.69 -61.65
CA VAL A 142 -39.93 13.72 -62.32
C VAL A 142 -39.83 13.60 -63.84
N GLU A 143 -38.65 13.28 -64.37
CA GLU A 143 -38.42 13.04 -65.79
C GLU A 143 -39.27 11.87 -66.32
N GLU A 144 -39.31 10.77 -65.56
CA GLU A 144 -40.14 9.60 -65.87
C GLU A 144 -41.63 9.97 -65.90
N SER A 145 -42.08 10.71 -64.89
CA SER A 145 -43.49 11.10 -64.74
C SER A 145 -43.96 12.12 -65.80
N LEU A 146 -43.10 13.06 -66.19
CA LEU A 146 -43.41 14.14 -67.13
C LEU A 146 -42.95 13.88 -68.56
N GLN A 147 -42.27 12.76 -68.82
CA GLN A 147 -41.66 12.43 -70.12
C GLN A 147 -40.78 13.56 -70.68
N LYS A 148 -40.07 14.27 -69.80
CA LYS A 148 -39.23 15.42 -70.16
C LYS A 148 -37.93 15.36 -69.39
N HIS A 149 -36.79 15.54 -70.08
CA HIS A 149 -35.46 15.54 -69.47
C HIS A 149 -35.16 16.88 -68.75
N PHE A 150 -34.77 16.80 -67.49
CA PHE A 150 -34.23 17.83 -66.61
C PHE A 150 -32.77 17.47 -66.26
N GLY A 151 -31.81 17.85 -67.10
CA GLY A 151 -30.39 17.57 -66.84
C GLY A 151 -29.85 18.21 -65.55
N THR A 152 -28.62 17.86 -65.16
CA THR A 152 -27.96 18.34 -63.92
C THR A 152 -27.63 19.83 -63.90
N ARG A 153 -27.86 20.56 -64.99
CA ARG A 153 -27.60 22.01 -65.10
C ARG A 153 -28.34 22.88 -64.09
N HIS A 154 -29.43 22.36 -63.51
CA HIS A 154 -30.20 23.05 -62.48
C HIS A 154 -29.89 22.55 -61.06
N CYS A 155 -28.97 21.59 -60.92
CA CYS A 155 -28.41 21.23 -59.62
C CYS A 155 -27.53 22.39 -59.14
N SER A 156 -27.77 22.88 -57.93
CA SER A 156 -26.94 23.91 -57.31
C SER A 156 -25.59 23.39 -56.82
N VAL A 157 -25.37 22.07 -56.88
CA VAL A 157 -24.15 21.41 -56.45
C VAL A 157 -23.32 21.00 -57.66
N ASN A 158 -22.01 21.16 -57.55
CA ASN A 158 -21.04 20.81 -58.59
C ASN A 158 -21.10 19.31 -58.94
N ASP A 159 -20.91 18.99 -60.23
CA ASP A 159 -20.82 17.61 -60.72
C ASP A 159 -19.59 16.85 -60.17
N GLN A 160 -18.60 17.55 -59.63
CA GLN A 160 -17.41 16.96 -58.98
C GLN A 160 -17.58 16.67 -57.48
N ALA A 161 -18.80 16.71 -56.93
CA ALA A 161 -18.99 16.49 -55.49
C ALA A 161 -18.45 15.13 -55.02
N GLU A 162 -18.66 14.06 -55.80
CA GLU A 162 -18.15 12.71 -55.51
C GLU A 162 -16.62 12.65 -55.49
N GLU A 163 -15.95 13.29 -56.46
CA GLU A 163 -14.48 13.43 -56.47
C GLU A 163 -13.98 14.29 -55.30
N GLY A 164 -14.77 15.27 -54.86
CA GLY A 164 -14.50 16.07 -53.67
C GLY A 164 -14.57 15.24 -52.39
N LEU A 165 -15.58 14.36 -52.28
CA LEU A 165 -15.73 13.44 -51.16
C LEU A 165 -14.57 12.44 -51.10
N LEU A 166 -14.23 11.79 -52.21
CA LEU A 166 -13.10 10.86 -52.27
C LEU A 166 -11.78 11.53 -51.84
N ARG A 167 -11.52 12.77 -52.28
CA ARG A 167 -10.35 13.53 -51.82
C ARG A 167 -10.39 13.86 -50.33
N ALA A 168 -11.58 14.16 -49.78
CA ALA A 168 -11.73 14.43 -48.36
C ALA A 168 -11.51 13.16 -47.51
N GLU A 169 -11.98 12.01 -47.99
CA GLU A 169 -11.74 10.69 -47.39
C GLU A 169 -10.24 10.36 -47.41
N GLU A 170 -9.59 10.47 -48.58
CA GLU A 170 -8.13 10.25 -48.71
C GLU A 170 -7.34 11.17 -47.78
N ASN A 171 -7.73 12.44 -47.64
CA ASN A 171 -7.07 13.38 -46.73
C ASN A 171 -7.26 13.01 -45.25
N TYR A 172 -8.43 12.48 -44.87
CA TYR A 172 -8.70 12.03 -43.51
C TYR A 172 -7.93 10.75 -43.19
N ASP A 173 -7.90 9.78 -44.10
CA ASP A 173 -7.22 8.50 -43.92
C ASP A 173 -5.69 8.67 -43.82
N ASN A 174 -5.14 9.69 -44.48
CA ASN A 174 -3.71 10.02 -44.45
C ASN A 174 -3.38 11.18 -43.50
N LEU A 175 -4.27 11.50 -42.56
CA LEU A 175 -4.07 12.62 -41.65
C LEU A 175 -2.90 12.39 -40.69
N SER A 176 -1.92 13.29 -40.72
CA SER A 176 -0.85 13.35 -39.73
C SER A 176 -1.21 14.31 -38.62
N LEU A 177 -1.18 13.85 -37.36
CA LEU A 177 -1.42 14.69 -36.19
C LEU A 177 -0.09 15.01 -35.51
N PRO A 178 0.33 16.28 -35.40
CA PRO A 178 1.59 16.66 -34.76
C PRO A 178 1.72 16.13 -33.32
N VAL A 179 0.59 15.96 -32.63
CA VAL A 179 0.55 15.41 -31.28
C VAL A 179 0.98 13.94 -31.23
N MET A 180 0.66 13.16 -32.27
CA MET A 180 1.06 11.75 -32.39
C MET A 180 2.56 11.64 -32.70
N ASP A 181 3.08 12.56 -33.52
CA ASP A 181 4.51 12.66 -33.78
C ASP A 181 5.28 13.02 -32.49
N LEU A 182 4.76 13.96 -31.70
CA LEU A 182 5.33 14.35 -30.41
C LEU A 182 5.35 13.17 -29.42
N VAL A 183 4.26 12.40 -29.32
CA VAL A 183 4.22 11.18 -28.47
C VAL A 183 5.25 10.18 -28.96
N THR A 184 5.27 9.89 -30.26
CA THR A 184 6.19 8.90 -30.86
C THR A 184 7.64 9.27 -30.65
N GLU A 185 7.99 10.55 -30.79
CA GLU A 185 9.34 11.04 -30.51
C GLU A 185 9.66 10.96 -29.02
N THR A 186 8.71 11.34 -28.15
CA THR A 186 8.91 11.32 -26.70
C THR A 186 9.17 9.91 -26.18
N LEU A 187 8.49 8.91 -26.73
CA LEU A 187 8.66 7.49 -26.36
C LEU A 187 10.03 6.90 -26.73
N LYS A 188 10.85 7.61 -27.53
CA LYS A 188 12.23 7.17 -27.83
C LYS A 188 13.22 7.48 -26.72
N HIS A 189 12.83 8.27 -25.72
CA HIS A 189 13.71 8.68 -24.63
C HIS A 189 13.51 7.80 -23.37
N ASP A 190 14.57 7.59 -22.59
CA ASP A 190 14.52 6.79 -21.36
C ASP A 190 13.62 7.44 -20.27
N ASP A 191 13.52 8.76 -20.28
CA ASP A 191 12.71 9.59 -19.38
C ASP A 191 11.33 9.95 -19.97
N TYR A 192 10.79 9.11 -20.87
CA TYR A 192 9.55 9.39 -21.61
C TYR A 192 8.37 9.75 -20.70
N VAL A 193 8.24 9.14 -19.52
CA VAL A 193 7.13 9.42 -18.58
C VAL A 193 7.13 10.88 -18.15
N SER A 194 8.28 11.39 -17.70
CA SER A 194 8.42 12.78 -17.25
C SER A 194 8.20 13.76 -18.40
N ARG A 195 8.69 13.43 -19.59
CA ARG A 195 8.49 14.23 -20.79
C ARG A 195 7.04 14.28 -21.24
N LEU A 196 6.35 13.14 -21.27
CA LEU A 196 4.92 13.09 -21.60
C LEU A 196 4.10 13.93 -20.61
N LYS A 197 4.36 13.78 -19.31
CA LYS A 197 3.70 14.61 -18.29
C LYS A 197 3.90 16.11 -18.57
N SER A 198 5.14 16.53 -18.82
CA SER A 198 5.46 17.94 -19.09
C SER A 198 4.89 18.46 -20.41
N ASN A 199 4.89 17.65 -21.47
CA ASN A 199 4.40 18.05 -22.79
C ASN A 199 2.88 18.20 -22.84
N PHE A 200 2.16 17.43 -22.01
CA PHE A 200 0.70 17.37 -21.96
C PHE A 200 0.11 17.98 -20.69
N GLU A 201 0.93 18.73 -19.94
CA GLU A 201 0.45 19.46 -18.78
C GLU A 201 -0.43 20.61 -19.25
N PRO A 202 -1.68 20.72 -18.75
CA PRO A 202 -2.52 21.86 -19.11
C PRO A 202 -1.85 23.16 -18.65
N PRO A 203 -1.95 24.25 -19.42
CA PRO A 203 -1.48 25.54 -18.94
C PRO A 203 -2.20 25.90 -17.64
N GLU A 204 -1.47 26.48 -16.68
CA GLU A 204 -2.03 26.98 -15.43
C GLU A 204 -3.26 27.83 -15.75
N THR A 205 -4.44 27.35 -15.37
CA THR A 205 -5.65 28.12 -15.51
C THR A 205 -5.53 29.30 -14.54
N VAL A 206 -5.35 30.50 -15.07
CA VAL A 206 -5.62 31.74 -14.33
C VAL A 206 -7.02 31.57 -13.75
N GLN A 207 -7.12 31.50 -12.43
CA GLN A 207 -8.41 31.51 -11.75
C GLN A 207 -9.11 32.79 -12.22
N LEU A 208 -10.15 32.64 -13.04
CA LEU A 208 -11.08 33.72 -13.25
C LEU A 208 -11.71 33.93 -11.87
N THR A 209 -11.32 35.01 -11.20
CA THR A 209 -12.04 35.46 -10.03
C THR A 209 -13.46 35.71 -10.51
N ASP A 210 -14.41 34.94 -9.98
CA ASP A 210 -15.83 35.23 -10.08
C ASP A 210 -16.08 36.53 -9.30
N ASP A 211 -15.65 37.66 -9.86
CA ASP A 211 -16.08 38.97 -9.43
C ASP A 211 -17.51 39.13 -9.96
N GLU A 212 -18.45 38.50 -9.26
CA GLU A 212 -19.85 38.88 -9.33
C GLU A 212 -19.95 40.34 -8.87
N GLU A 213 -19.93 41.27 -9.82
CA GLU A 213 -20.41 42.63 -9.58
C GLU A 213 -21.89 42.52 -9.19
N GLU A 214 -22.16 42.52 -7.88
CA GLU A 214 -23.48 42.82 -7.36
C GLU A 214 -23.89 44.20 -7.87
N VAL A 215 -24.77 44.21 -8.86
CA VAL A 215 -25.50 45.40 -9.29
C VAL A 215 -26.38 45.81 -8.12
N ASN A 216 -25.88 46.74 -7.30
CA ASN A 216 -26.70 47.47 -6.35
C ASN A 216 -27.73 48.29 -7.13
N ASP A 217 -28.96 47.79 -7.18
CA ASP A 217 -30.15 48.55 -7.55
C ASP A 217 -30.48 49.51 -6.39
N ASP A 218 -29.73 50.60 -6.31
CA ASP A 218 -30.09 51.74 -5.49
C ASP A 218 -31.19 52.51 -6.22
N GLY A 219 -32.42 52.28 -5.77
CA GLY A 219 -33.58 53.05 -6.17
C GLY A 219 -33.37 54.56 -5.95
N ALA A 220 -33.71 55.35 -6.96
CA ALA A 220 -33.90 56.78 -6.85
C ALA A 220 -35.05 57.25 -7.76
N GLU A 221 -36.08 57.75 -7.07
CA GLU A 221 -37.17 58.67 -7.46
C GLU A 221 -38.26 58.23 -8.46
#